data_AF-A0A8T7C938-F1
#
_entry.id   AF-A0A8T7C938-F1
#
_cell.length_a   1.000
_cell.length_b   1.000
_cell.length_c   1.000
_cell.angle_alpha   90.00
_cell.angle_beta   90.00
_cell.angle_gamma   90.00
#
_symmetry.space_group_name_H-M   'P 1'
#
loop_
_entity.id
_entity.type
_entity.pdbx_description
1 polymer ?
#
loop_
_entity_poly.entity_id
_entity_poly.type
_entity_poly.pdbx_seq_one_letter_code
_entity_poly.pdbx_strand_id
1 'polypeptide(L)'
;MKRTTIRKLAGLGTSLLLAAVVVFIYVDGRQQPPGPVLETTVALPQLAWQAGDVQRYSVSMQSTVQLELLPELGPVALVQDMDAFLNLRVFPVSDTGTRVGFQLDQVNYRVAGNPVAELQQRLAPPFVATFAPDGRIVDVEFPQEVDATERTMLAEIIRAVQLVLPAAGETQFVDGHLTWTATETHNTGQYLARYQLADDGSIVKEKLRYTSVDQSLGNAGLKQSAITLRLEPGTSWITTALADEHMLIGTGDSAAIDNKLRIEIQLTNTTPSADLALLQGASWLAMLADAEKAAVGVVPEATEDELASLQERRAQRLESLLADLNGDKADDPTVLREIIDLLVDEPEFAYRVRDVLDAPGLNASAEPRLIHALARAGTRQAQEILSFMSEDPAEEHFNRIRAVSALGSTEKISKSSLDALVRMTEIADVSGSPWKLQETALLAAGSVGRLSRENDLQLEGEVNELLAGKLASASGERDIEIALKAIGNSADSSFADSVQPLLDHGSPAVRATAAETMGRIKADNAVQALTTQLRSERDPTVRASIAVGLYKAGNASTESLALVNSAIAGEPVVRTRFYMVRYLGENLEIYPDAMDTIAYLARNDQANQVRRYAAGLVLKDRSS
;
A
#
# COMPACT_ATOMS: atom_id res chain seq x y z
N MET A 1 29.43 23.23 4.31
CA MET A 1 28.04 23.37 4.82
C MET A 1 28.04 23.76 6.29
N LYS A 2 26.98 24.41 6.80
CA LYS A 2 26.84 24.73 8.23
C LYS A 2 26.41 23.48 9.01
N ARG A 3 26.84 23.32 10.28
CA ARG A 3 26.47 22.18 11.15
C ARG A 3 24.95 21.95 11.25
N THR A 4 24.15 23.04 11.22
CA THR A 4 22.68 22.98 11.19
C THR A 4 22.09 22.38 9.92
N THR A 5 22.75 22.53 8.76
CA THR A 5 22.34 21.87 7.51
C THR A 5 22.62 20.36 7.59
N ILE A 6 23.75 19.98 8.18
CA ILE A 6 24.12 18.56 8.36
C ILE A 6 23.17 17.86 9.33
N ARG A 7 22.80 18.48 10.47
CA ARG A 7 21.78 17.90 11.38
C ARG A 7 20.39 17.79 10.73
N LYS A 8 19.97 18.75 9.90
CA LYS A 8 18.69 18.63 9.16
C LYS A 8 18.72 17.56 8.08
N LEU A 9 19.83 17.38 7.38
CA LEU A 9 20.02 16.29 6.40
C LEU A 9 20.17 14.92 7.07
N ALA A 10 20.80 14.84 8.24
CA ALA A 10 20.84 13.62 9.04
C ALA A 10 19.44 13.23 9.54
N GLY A 11 18.65 14.20 10.00
CA GLY A 11 17.23 13.98 10.37
C GLY A 11 16.37 13.53 9.19
N LEU A 12 16.50 14.16 8.01
CA LEU A 12 15.87 13.67 6.79
C LEU A 12 16.34 12.26 6.43
N GLY A 13 17.63 11.96 6.59
CA GLY A 13 18.20 10.64 6.30
C GLY A 13 17.70 9.55 7.23
N THR A 14 17.55 9.82 8.52
CA THR A 14 16.92 8.87 9.46
C THR A 14 15.46 8.61 9.08
N SER A 15 14.73 9.64 8.61
CA SER A 15 13.36 9.50 8.10
C SER A 15 13.27 8.81 6.72
N LEU A 16 14.32 8.87 5.89
CA LEU A 16 14.33 8.25 4.56
C LEU A 16 14.75 6.77 4.60
N LEU A 17 15.62 6.40 5.54
CA LEU A 17 15.89 4.99 5.87
C LEU A 17 14.63 4.31 6.44
N LEU A 18 13.79 5.08 7.13
CA LEU A 18 12.44 4.70 7.57
C LEU A 18 11.37 4.66 6.45
N ALA A 19 11.52 5.45 5.38
CA ALA A 19 10.48 5.67 4.36
C ALA A 19 10.59 4.74 3.15
N ALA A 20 11.46 3.73 3.19
CA ALA A 20 11.58 2.75 2.13
C ALA A 20 10.46 1.68 2.22
N VAL A 21 9.81 1.43 1.08
CA VAL A 21 9.00 0.26 0.64
C VAL A 21 7.48 0.47 0.55
N VAL A 22 6.87 0.09 -0.61
CA VAL A 22 5.74 -0.86 -0.82
C VAL A 22 5.21 -0.84 -2.29
N VAL A 23 4.54 -1.91 -2.76
CA VAL A 23 3.78 -2.11 -4.03
C VAL A 23 4.56 -2.37 -5.33
N PHE A 24 4.43 -3.58 -5.93
CA PHE A 24 3.81 -3.75 -7.26
C PHE A 24 3.30 -5.18 -7.43
N ILE A 25 2.49 -5.42 -8.46
CA ILE A 25 1.77 -6.67 -8.75
C ILE A 25 2.13 -7.15 -10.17
N TYR A 26 2.12 -8.48 -10.33
CA TYR A 26 2.13 -9.27 -11.59
C TYR A 26 3.48 -9.59 -12.25
N VAL A 27 3.82 -10.89 -12.22
CA VAL A 27 4.64 -11.56 -13.23
C VAL A 27 3.91 -12.84 -13.67
N ASP A 28 4.00 -13.11 -14.97
CA ASP A 28 3.20 -14.04 -15.80
C ASP A 28 2.98 -15.45 -15.22
N GLY A 29 1.73 -15.74 -14.80
CA GLY A 29 1.29 -17.05 -14.31
C GLY A 29 0.79 -17.98 -15.41
N ARG A 30 1.64 -18.38 -16.37
CA ARG A 30 1.26 -19.37 -17.39
C ARG A 30 1.15 -20.75 -16.76
N GLN A 31 -0.07 -21.27 -16.63
CA GLN A 31 -0.28 -22.66 -16.25
C GLN A 31 0.24 -23.60 -17.34
N GLN A 32 1.43 -24.16 -17.11
CA GLN A 32 1.91 -25.31 -17.83
C GLN A 32 1.19 -26.55 -17.27
N PRO A 33 0.68 -27.49 -18.11
CA PRO A 33 -0.02 -28.67 -17.62
C PRO A 33 0.91 -29.53 -16.74
N PRO A 34 0.39 -30.22 -15.71
CA PRO A 34 1.21 -30.89 -14.71
C PRO A 34 2.12 -31.94 -15.35
N GLY A 35 3.43 -31.71 -15.24
CA GLY A 35 4.45 -32.71 -15.54
C GLY A 35 4.37 -33.89 -14.58
N PRO A 36 4.99 -35.04 -14.93
CA PRO A 36 4.94 -36.23 -14.09
C PRO A 36 5.60 -35.96 -12.72
N VAL A 37 4.89 -36.30 -11.65
CA VAL A 37 5.41 -36.21 -10.28
C VAL A 37 6.59 -37.18 -10.14
N LEU A 38 7.79 -36.64 -9.96
CA LEU A 38 8.97 -37.40 -9.53
C LEU A 38 9.10 -37.26 -8.02
N GLU A 39 8.90 -38.37 -7.30
CA GLU A 39 9.08 -38.44 -5.84
C GLU A 39 10.58 -38.44 -5.47
N THR A 40 11.23 -37.29 -5.60
CA THR A 40 12.51 -37.03 -4.92
C THR A 40 12.25 -36.30 -3.60
N THR A 41 12.40 -37.02 -2.49
CA THR A 41 12.32 -36.48 -1.14
C THR A 41 13.54 -35.59 -0.84
N VAL A 42 13.47 -34.33 -1.28
CA VAL A 42 14.40 -33.28 -0.85
C VAL A 42 14.13 -32.98 0.62
N ALA A 43 15.18 -33.01 1.45
CA ALA A 43 15.05 -32.70 2.87
C ALA A 43 14.77 -31.20 3.06
N LEU A 44 13.76 -30.86 3.87
CA LEU A 44 13.46 -29.47 4.19
C LEU A 44 14.56 -28.84 5.05
N PRO A 45 14.92 -27.56 4.82
CA PRO A 45 15.77 -26.82 5.74
C PRO A 45 15.11 -26.72 7.12
N GLN A 46 15.93 -26.77 8.18
CA GLN A 46 15.47 -26.69 9.57
C GLN A 46 16.20 -25.57 10.30
N LEU A 47 15.44 -24.75 11.04
CA LEU A 47 15.95 -23.73 11.95
C LEU A 47 16.00 -24.35 13.35
N ALA A 48 17.20 -24.51 13.89
CA ALA A 48 17.43 -25.29 15.12
C ALA A 48 18.07 -24.42 16.21
N TRP A 49 17.26 -23.60 16.87
CA TRP A 49 17.67 -22.80 18.03
C TRP A 49 18.23 -23.70 19.15
N GLN A 50 19.46 -23.42 19.60
CA GLN A 50 20.10 -24.13 20.70
C GLN A 50 20.10 -23.25 21.95
N ALA A 51 19.47 -23.71 23.03
CA ALA A 51 19.31 -22.90 24.25
C ALA A 51 20.68 -22.52 24.86
N GLY A 52 20.94 -21.21 24.99
CA GLY A 52 22.20 -20.68 25.49
C GLY A 52 23.27 -20.43 24.43
N ASP A 53 23.00 -20.68 23.14
CA ASP A 53 23.92 -20.32 22.05
C ASP A 53 24.21 -18.82 22.03
N VAL A 54 25.44 -18.50 21.62
CA VAL A 54 25.91 -17.13 21.49
C VAL A 54 26.71 -17.01 20.18
N GLN A 55 26.24 -16.16 19.27
CA GLN A 55 26.79 -16.03 17.91
C GLN A 55 27.09 -14.56 17.58
N ARG A 56 28.06 -14.31 16.70
CA ARG A 56 28.41 -12.95 16.22
C ARG A 56 28.44 -12.90 14.71
N TYR A 57 27.80 -11.88 14.18
CA TYR A 57 27.67 -11.61 12.75
C TYR A 57 28.37 -10.31 12.39
N SER A 58 29.06 -10.26 11.25
CA SER A 58 29.36 -8.98 10.60
C SER A 58 28.14 -8.55 9.80
N VAL A 59 27.76 -7.27 9.92
CA VAL A 59 26.68 -6.64 9.18
C VAL A 59 27.24 -5.45 8.42
N SER A 60 27.07 -5.43 7.09
CA SER A 60 27.26 -4.24 6.27
C SER A 60 25.95 -3.89 5.58
N MET A 61 25.57 -2.62 5.62
CA MET A 61 24.36 -2.10 4.99
C MET A 61 24.70 -0.83 4.22
N GLN A 62 24.25 -0.75 2.98
CA GLN A 62 24.37 0.44 2.13
C GLN A 62 23.01 0.79 1.54
N SER A 63 22.57 2.02 1.76
CA SER A 63 21.38 2.60 1.13
C SER A 63 21.77 3.82 0.29
N THR A 64 21.23 3.92 -0.92
CA THR A 64 21.30 5.12 -1.76
C THR A 64 19.89 5.57 -2.09
N VAL A 65 19.51 6.72 -1.55
CA VAL A 65 18.21 7.37 -1.75
C VAL A 65 18.40 8.57 -2.68
N GLN A 66 17.83 8.53 -3.88
CA GLN A 66 17.80 9.66 -4.81
C GLN A 66 16.44 10.35 -4.70
N LEU A 67 16.46 11.67 -4.47
CA LEU A 67 15.26 12.50 -4.33
C LEU A 67 15.08 13.41 -5.57
N GLU A 68 13.94 13.30 -6.25
CA GLU A 68 13.55 14.21 -7.35
C GLU A 68 12.82 15.45 -6.81
N LEU A 69 13.56 16.31 -6.09
CA LEU A 69 13.03 17.54 -5.50
C LEU A 69 13.02 18.70 -6.51
N LEU A 70 12.01 18.71 -7.39
CA LEU A 70 11.77 19.70 -8.47
C LEU A 70 12.86 19.68 -9.58
N PRO A 71 12.48 19.82 -10.88
CA PRO A 71 13.44 19.74 -11.99
C PRO A 71 14.58 20.77 -11.97
N GLU A 72 14.43 21.87 -11.22
CA GLU A 72 15.40 22.97 -11.19
C GLU A 72 16.57 22.77 -10.21
N LEU A 73 16.48 21.80 -9.28
CA LEU A 73 17.52 21.56 -8.26
C LEU A 73 18.48 20.41 -8.58
N GLY A 74 18.13 19.55 -9.55
CA GLY A 74 18.86 18.33 -9.88
C GLY A 74 18.67 17.20 -8.85
N PRO A 75 19.06 15.95 -9.19
CA PRO A 75 18.86 14.81 -8.30
C PRO A 75 19.75 14.92 -7.06
N VAL A 76 19.14 14.87 -5.88
CA VAL A 76 19.86 14.82 -4.60
C VAL A 76 20.02 13.36 -4.18
N ALA A 77 21.23 12.81 -4.33
CA ALA A 77 21.56 11.48 -3.83
C ALA A 77 22.06 11.55 -2.37
N LEU A 78 21.34 10.88 -1.47
CA LEU A 78 21.73 10.62 -0.10
C LEU A 78 22.26 9.18 0.00
N VAL A 79 23.55 9.03 0.27
CA VAL A 79 24.17 7.72 0.55
C VAL A 79 24.27 7.53 2.05
N GLN A 80 23.88 6.36 2.55
CA GLN A 80 23.94 5.96 3.95
C GLN A 80 24.63 4.60 4.03
N ASP A 81 25.66 4.50 4.87
CA ASP A 81 26.42 3.26 5.06
C ASP A 81 26.45 2.91 6.55
N MET A 82 26.36 1.63 6.88
CA MET A 82 26.56 1.12 8.23
C MET A 82 27.38 -0.17 8.18
N ASP A 83 28.52 -0.15 8.86
CA ASP A 83 29.27 -1.38 9.19
C ASP A 83 29.15 -1.61 10.70
N ALA A 84 28.80 -2.83 11.12
CA ALA A 84 28.62 -3.17 12.53
C ALA A 84 28.85 -4.67 12.75
N PHE A 85 28.89 -5.08 14.01
CA PHE A 85 28.72 -6.47 14.39
C PHE A 85 27.38 -6.66 15.11
N LEU A 86 26.58 -7.65 14.68
CA LEU A 86 25.36 -8.06 15.35
C LEU A 86 25.64 -9.29 16.20
N ASN A 87 25.44 -9.16 17.51
CA ASN A 87 25.65 -10.22 18.48
C ASN A 87 24.29 -10.82 18.84
N LEU A 88 24.24 -12.14 18.97
CA LEU A 88 23.05 -12.94 19.21
C LEU A 88 23.23 -13.79 20.47
N ARG A 89 22.17 -13.94 21.25
CA ARG A 89 22.08 -14.87 22.39
C ARG A 89 20.73 -15.57 22.40
N VAL A 90 20.72 -16.89 22.38
CA VAL A 90 19.50 -17.71 22.45
C VAL A 90 19.11 -17.94 23.91
N PHE A 91 17.88 -17.58 24.29
CA PHE A 91 17.33 -17.88 25.62
C PHE A 91 16.77 -19.32 25.68
N PRO A 92 16.24 -19.81 26.82
CA PRO A 92 15.63 -21.13 26.87
C PRO A 92 14.55 -21.31 25.78
N VAL A 93 14.71 -22.37 24.98
CA VAL A 93 13.84 -22.71 23.85
C VAL A 93 12.57 -23.39 24.37
N SER A 94 11.42 -23.11 23.74
CA SER A 94 10.13 -23.73 24.06
C SER A 94 9.40 -24.20 22.79
N ASP A 95 8.49 -25.17 22.93
CA ASP A 95 7.69 -25.70 21.81
C ASP A 95 6.78 -24.62 21.16
N THR A 96 6.49 -23.54 21.88
CA THR A 96 5.68 -22.40 21.42
C THR A 96 6.48 -21.28 20.77
N GLY A 97 7.82 -21.33 20.82
CA GLY A 97 8.72 -20.31 20.27
C GLY A 97 9.99 -20.08 21.08
N THR A 98 10.87 -19.24 20.56
CA THR A 98 12.19 -18.93 21.13
C THR A 98 12.39 -17.42 21.24
N ARG A 99 12.72 -16.93 22.45
CA ARG A 99 13.24 -15.56 22.63
C ARG A 99 14.74 -15.53 22.29
N VAL A 100 15.15 -14.54 21.51
CA VAL A 100 16.54 -14.35 21.07
C VAL A 100 16.94 -12.90 21.33
N GLY A 101 17.99 -12.70 22.12
CA GLY A 101 18.55 -11.38 22.38
C GLY A 101 19.54 -10.98 21.30
N PHE A 102 19.50 -9.71 20.91
CA PHE A 102 20.39 -9.09 19.92
C PHE A 102 21.06 -7.83 20.49
N GLN A 103 22.28 -7.54 20.04
CA GLN A 103 22.95 -6.27 20.33
C GLN A 103 23.97 -5.93 19.23
N LEU A 104 23.93 -4.70 18.72
CA LEU A 104 24.98 -4.20 17.84
C LEU A 104 26.20 -3.71 18.64
N ASP A 105 27.40 -4.03 18.19
CA ASP A 105 28.65 -3.40 18.63
C ASP A 105 29.50 -2.88 17.47
N GLN A 106 30.38 -1.92 17.77
CA GLN A 106 31.25 -1.24 16.80
C GLN A 106 30.51 -0.60 15.62
N VAL A 107 29.29 -0.08 15.86
CA VAL A 107 28.46 0.57 14.83
C VAL A 107 29.17 1.78 14.21
N ASN A 108 29.47 1.69 12.92
CA ASN A 108 30.08 2.73 12.11
C ASN A 108 29.09 3.24 11.06
N TYR A 109 28.07 3.97 11.54
CA TYR A 109 27.05 4.58 10.68
C TYR A 109 27.53 5.92 10.09
N ARG A 110 27.33 6.10 8.77
CA ARG A 110 27.76 7.25 7.97
C ARG A 110 26.63 7.76 7.07
N VAL A 111 26.56 9.08 6.89
CA VAL A 111 25.64 9.76 5.94
C VAL A 111 26.44 10.68 5.05
N ALA A 112 26.32 10.50 3.73
CA ALA A 112 27.16 11.16 2.72
C ALA A 112 28.66 11.08 3.08
N GLY A 113 29.12 9.89 3.52
CA GLY A 113 30.48 9.63 3.99
C GLY A 113 30.88 10.22 5.35
N ASN A 114 29.99 10.95 6.04
CA ASN A 114 30.28 11.57 7.34
C ASN A 114 29.73 10.71 8.50
N PRO A 115 30.54 10.36 9.52
CA PRO A 115 30.07 9.54 10.64
C PRO A 115 29.05 10.27 11.53
N VAL A 116 28.00 9.57 11.97
CA VAL A 116 26.94 10.11 12.83
C VAL A 116 27.02 9.50 14.23
N ALA A 117 27.98 9.98 15.03
CA ALA A 117 28.30 9.43 16.36
C ALA A 117 27.10 9.39 17.34
N GLU A 118 26.15 10.33 17.21
CA GLU A 118 24.92 10.38 18.02
C GLU A 118 24.05 9.12 17.78
N LEU A 119 23.92 8.66 16.52
CA LEU A 119 23.15 7.48 16.17
C LEU A 119 23.89 6.17 16.52
N GLN A 120 25.22 6.16 16.40
CA GLN A 120 26.06 5.01 16.78
C GLN A 120 25.88 4.63 18.25
N GLN A 121 25.65 5.61 19.15
CA GLN A 121 25.36 5.35 20.56
C GLN A 121 23.91 4.89 20.79
N ARG A 122 22.93 5.44 20.06
CA ARG A 122 21.50 5.10 20.23
C ARG A 122 21.13 3.71 19.67
N LEU A 123 21.94 3.16 18.78
CA LEU A 123 21.81 1.78 18.24
C LEU A 123 22.57 0.71 19.06
N ALA A 124 23.33 1.11 20.09
CA ALA A 124 24.09 0.18 20.94
C ALA A 124 23.31 -0.59 22.03
N PRO A 125 22.10 -0.19 22.49
CA PRO A 125 21.34 -0.98 23.46
C PRO A 125 20.95 -2.37 22.94
N PRO A 126 20.89 -3.40 23.81
CA PRO A 126 20.38 -4.71 23.45
C PRO A 126 18.86 -4.70 23.30
N PHE A 127 18.32 -5.62 22.51
CA PHE A 127 16.89 -5.84 22.29
C PHE A 127 16.59 -7.34 22.21
N VAL A 128 15.32 -7.74 22.28
CA VAL A 128 14.90 -9.15 22.23
C VAL A 128 13.86 -9.34 21.14
N ALA A 129 13.95 -10.42 20.37
CA ALA A 129 12.91 -10.80 19.43
C ALA A 129 12.37 -12.19 19.76
N THR A 130 11.04 -12.35 19.61
CA THR A 130 10.36 -13.64 19.82
C THR A 130 10.10 -14.28 18.47
N PHE A 131 10.73 -15.44 18.22
CA PHE A 131 10.53 -16.24 17.03
C PHE A 131 9.53 -17.36 17.30
N ALA A 132 8.54 -17.52 16.43
CA ALA A 132 7.70 -18.71 16.37
C ALA A 132 8.52 -19.92 15.86
N PRO A 133 8.04 -21.18 16.03
CA PRO A 133 8.75 -22.38 15.60
C PRO A 133 9.04 -22.46 14.08
N ASP A 134 8.29 -21.72 13.27
CA ASP A 134 8.50 -21.59 11.81
C ASP A 134 9.60 -20.58 11.43
N GLY A 135 10.17 -19.83 12.39
CA GLY A 135 11.16 -18.78 12.15
C GLY A 135 10.59 -17.37 11.97
N ARG A 136 9.27 -17.18 12.14
CA ARG A 136 8.61 -15.87 12.06
C ARG A 136 8.83 -15.04 13.32
N ILE A 137 9.23 -13.77 13.18
CA ILE A 137 9.35 -12.80 14.28
C ILE A 137 7.95 -12.31 14.66
N VAL A 138 7.45 -12.81 15.79
CA VAL A 138 6.16 -12.46 16.38
C VAL A 138 6.20 -11.08 17.01
N ASP A 139 7.27 -10.77 17.77
CA ASP A 139 7.42 -9.53 18.51
C ASP A 139 8.90 -9.11 18.64
N VAL A 140 9.15 -7.82 18.87
CA VAL A 140 10.49 -7.26 19.14
C VAL A 140 10.43 -6.22 20.27
N GLU A 141 11.09 -6.55 21.37
CA GLU A 141 11.07 -5.85 22.65
C GLU A 141 12.33 -4.98 22.83
N PHE A 142 12.15 -3.76 23.32
CA PHE A 142 13.23 -2.77 23.48
C PHE A 142 13.23 -2.13 24.88
N PRO A 143 14.41 -1.82 25.44
CA PRO A 143 14.51 -0.97 26.63
C PRO A 143 13.80 0.38 26.42
N GLN A 144 13.30 1.00 27.50
CA GLN A 144 12.55 2.25 27.41
C GLN A 144 13.37 3.40 26.81
N GLU A 145 14.69 3.36 27.01
CA GLU A 145 15.66 4.36 26.57
C GLU A 145 15.91 4.35 25.05
N VAL A 146 15.44 3.32 24.33
CA VAL A 146 15.49 3.28 22.86
C VAL A 146 14.31 4.07 22.31
N ASP A 147 14.57 5.14 21.57
CA ASP A 147 13.53 5.94 20.91
C ASP A 147 12.88 5.18 19.74
N ALA A 148 11.63 5.52 19.39
CA ALA A 148 10.84 4.80 18.38
C ALA A 148 11.55 4.62 17.02
N THR A 149 12.26 5.65 16.53
CA THR A 149 13.04 5.57 15.28
C THR A 149 14.11 4.48 15.34
N GLU A 150 14.86 4.40 16.43
CA GLU A 150 15.89 3.38 16.62
C GLU A 150 15.31 1.98 16.84
N ARG A 151 14.15 1.85 17.50
CA ARG A 151 13.44 0.56 17.60
C ARG A 151 13.13 0.00 16.22
N THR A 152 12.57 0.82 15.32
CA THR A 152 12.33 0.41 13.93
C THR A 152 13.63 0.03 13.22
N MET A 153 14.68 0.85 13.30
CA MET A 153 15.96 0.54 12.64
C MET A 153 16.57 -0.79 13.11
N LEU A 154 16.52 -1.07 14.42
CA LEU A 154 17.05 -2.31 15.00
C LEU A 154 16.18 -3.53 14.64
N ALA A 155 14.85 -3.38 14.65
CA ALA A 155 13.93 -4.44 14.24
C ALA A 155 14.11 -4.79 12.75
N GLU A 156 14.34 -3.81 11.88
CA GLU A 156 14.47 -4.10 10.44
C GLU A 156 15.76 -4.82 10.04
N ILE A 157 16.85 -4.70 10.82
CA ILE A 157 18.07 -5.49 10.60
C ILE A 157 17.77 -7.00 10.68
N ILE A 158 16.89 -7.42 11.59
CA ILE A 158 16.52 -8.85 11.74
C ILE A 158 15.32 -9.25 10.86
N ARG A 159 14.37 -8.33 10.60
CA ARG A 159 13.20 -8.60 9.72
C ARG A 159 13.58 -8.69 8.24
N ALA A 160 14.52 -7.87 7.76
CA ALA A 160 14.98 -7.91 6.36
C ALA A 160 15.49 -9.31 5.94
N VAL A 161 16.15 -10.04 6.86
CA VAL A 161 16.73 -11.36 6.63
C VAL A 161 15.92 -12.51 7.25
N GLN A 162 14.68 -12.24 7.67
CA GLN A 162 13.81 -13.25 8.27
C GLN A 162 13.56 -14.43 7.31
N LEU A 163 13.56 -15.63 7.87
CA LEU A 163 13.31 -16.89 7.17
C LEU A 163 12.10 -17.58 7.81
N VAL A 164 11.02 -17.75 7.05
CA VAL A 164 9.87 -18.55 7.46
C VAL A 164 9.91 -19.88 6.73
N LEU A 165 9.99 -20.97 7.49
CA LEU A 165 10.02 -22.35 6.99
C LEU A 165 8.60 -22.87 6.74
N PRO A 166 8.39 -23.73 5.73
CA PRO A 166 7.07 -24.24 5.38
C PRO A 166 6.61 -25.33 6.35
N ALA A 167 5.31 -25.41 6.61
CA ALA A 167 4.74 -26.58 7.27
C ALA A 167 4.71 -27.79 6.32
N ALA A 168 4.49 -28.98 6.90
CA ALA A 168 4.42 -30.23 6.13
C ALA A 168 3.25 -30.19 5.13
N GLY A 169 3.57 -30.19 3.84
CA GLY A 169 2.59 -30.13 2.74
C GLY A 169 2.41 -28.74 2.11
N GLU A 170 3.09 -27.70 2.60
CA GLU A 170 3.04 -26.33 2.03
C GLU A 170 4.09 -26.07 0.93
N THR A 171 4.76 -27.12 0.44
CA THR A 171 5.80 -27.03 -0.59
C THR A 171 5.36 -27.62 -1.93
N GLN A 172 5.89 -27.06 -3.01
CA GLN A 172 5.65 -27.48 -4.38
C GLN A 172 6.97 -27.49 -5.17
N PHE A 173 7.08 -28.32 -6.20
CA PHE A 173 8.21 -28.27 -7.13
C PHE A 173 7.87 -27.36 -8.31
N VAL A 174 8.68 -26.33 -8.52
CA VAL A 174 8.59 -25.39 -9.65
C VAL A 174 9.95 -25.38 -10.34
N ASP A 175 9.98 -25.63 -11.65
CA ASP A 175 11.20 -25.71 -12.47
C ASP A 175 12.30 -26.65 -11.90
N GLY A 176 11.90 -27.68 -11.15
CA GLY A 176 12.80 -28.64 -10.51
C GLY A 176 13.23 -28.28 -9.08
N HIS A 177 12.92 -27.07 -8.60
CA HIS A 177 13.30 -26.59 -7.27
C HIS A 177 12.12 -26.58 -6.28
N LEU A 178 12.42 -26.87 -5.01
CA LEU A 178 11.41 -26.88 -3.95
C LEU A 178 11.06 -25.44 -3.53
N THR A 179 9.79 -25.08 -3.66
CA THR A 179 9.29 -23.71 -3.55
C THR A 179 8.12 -23.64 -2.57
N TRP A 180 8.04 -22.57 -1.77
CA TRP A 180 6.91 -22.26 -0.89
C TRP A 180 6.67 -20.75 -0.80
N THR A 181 5.59 -20.37 -0.11
CA THR A 181 5.27 -18.96 0.15
C THR A 181 4.86 -18.77 1.60
N ALA A 182 5.25 -17.65 2.21
CA ALA A 182 4.84 -17.28 3.57
C ALA A 182 4.48 -15.80 3.66
N THR A 183 3.60 -15.44 4.60
CA THR A 183 3.29 -14.04 4.90
C THR A 183 4.20 -13.56 6.03
N GLU A 184 4.83 -12.41 5.81
CA GLU A 184 5.78 -11.77 6.72
C GLU A 184 5.35 -10.34 7.04
N THR A 185 6.00 -9.71 8.02
CA THR A 185 5.71 -8.35 8.47
C THR A 185 6.99 -7.51 8.55
N HIS A 186 6.90 -6.31 8.01
CA HIS A 186 7.93 -5.26 7.96
C HIS A 186 7.33 -3.98 8.55
N ASN A 187 8.14 -2.97 8.89
CA ASN A 187 7.67 -1.66 9.37
C ASN A 187 6.68 -0.97 8.41
N THR A 188 6.70 -1.32 7.13
CA THR A 188 5.81 -0.76 6.11
C THR A 188 4.53 -1.56 5.86
N GLY A 189 4.31 -2.67 6.60
CA GLY A 189 3.13 -3.53 6.50
C GLY A 189 3.47 -5.00 6.28
N GLN A 190 2.44 -5.80 5.98
CA GLN A 190 2.59 -7.23 5.69
C GLN A 190 2.88 -7.48 4.22
N TYR A 191 3.60 -8.57 3.91
CA TYR A 191 3.88 -8.98 2.54
C TYR A 191 3.95 -10.50 2.37
N LEU A 192 3.68 -10.96 1.15
CA LEU A 192 3.85 -12.34 0.73
C LEU A 192 5.27 -12.52 0.16
N ALA A 193 6.06 -13.39 0.78
CA ALA A 193 7.35 -13.84 0.28
C ALA A 193 7.20 -15.15 -0.50
N ARG A 194 7.97 -15.30 -1.57
CA ARG A 194 8.29 -16.59 -2.19
C ARG A 194 9.66 -17.04 -1.72
N TYR A 195 9.78 -18.32 -1.42
CA TYR A 195 11.03 -18.98 -1.07
C TYR A 195 11.27 -20.14 -2.02
N GLN A 196 12.53 -20.31 -2.44
CA GLN A 196 12.99 -21.40 -3.30
C GLN A 196 14.29 -21.97 -2.75
N LEU A 197 14.35 -23.29 -2.57
CA LEU A 197 15.57 -24.01 -2.21
C LEU A 197 16.39 -24.29 -3.48
N ALA A 198 17.60 -23.74 -3.55
CA ALA A 198 18.54 -23.94 -4.63
C ALA A 198 19.40 -25.20 -4.43
N ASP A 199 19.98 -25.71 -5.52
CA ASP A 199 20.75 -26.96 -5.54
C ASP A 199 22.02 -26.93 -4.67
N ASP A 200 22.52 -25.72 -4.34
CA ASP A 200 23.68 -25.48 -3.48
C ASP A 200 23.33 -25.39 -1.98
N GLY A 201 22.06 -25.65 -1.63
CA GLY A 201 21.51 -25.57 -0.28
C GLY A 201 21.13 -24.17 0.18
N SER A 202 21.32 -23.13 -0.65
CA SER A 202 20.86 -21.79 -0.33
C SER A 202 19.34 -21.64 -0.53
N ILE A 203 18.74 -20.72 0.22
CA ILE A 203 17.32 -20.39 0.13
C ILE A 203 17.23 -18.99 -0.48
N VAL A 204 16.65 -18.90 -1.68
CA VAL A 204 16.37 -17.63 -2.33
C VAL A 204 14.97 -17.18 -1.92
N LYS A 205 14.89 -15.99 -1.33
CA LYS A 205 13.68 -15.29 -0.89
C LYS A 205 13.44 -14.08 -1.79
N GLU A 206 12.20 -13.92 -2.23
CA GLU A 206 11.75 -12.79 -3.05
C GLU A 206 10.46 -12.22 -2.46
N LYS A 207 10.40 -10.90 -2.26
CA LYS A 207 9.18 -10.21 -1.83
C LYS A 207 8.24 -10.08 -3.04
N LEU A 208 7.18 -10.89 -3.11
CA LEU A 208 6.26 -10.92 -4.26
C LEU A 208 5.32 -9.71 -4.29
N ARG A 209 4.64 -9.43 -3.18
CA ARG A 209 3.63 -8.38 -3.06
C ARG A 209 3.35 -8.04 -1.61
N TYR A 210 2.93 -6.81 -1.33
CA TYR A 210 2.43 -6.43 -0.01
C TYR A 210 0.96 -6.82 0.15
N THR A 211 0.55 -7.17 1.37
CA THR A 211 -0.81 -7.54 1.79
C THR A 211 -1.43 -6.51 2.73
N SER A 212 -0.62 -5.61 3.31
CA SER A 212 -1.06 -4.36 3.94
C SER A 212 0.05 -3.31 3.85
N VAL A 213 -0.29 -2.03 3.97
CA VAL A 213 0.61 -0.89 3.70
C VAL A 213 0.40 0.23 4.71
N ASP A 214 1.47 0.84 5.22
CA ASP A 214 1.38 2.13 5.92
C ASP A 214 0.97 3.25 4.92
N GLN A 215 -0.18 3.86 5.16
CA GLN A 215 -0.84 4.83 4.27
C GLN A 215 -0.07 6.16 4.15
N SER A 216 0.98 6.40 4.93
CA SER A 216 1.74 7.65 4.95
C SER A 216 2.73 7.84 3.79
N LEU A 217 3.02 6.80 3.00
CA LEU A 217 4.12 6.79 2.02
C LEU A 217 3.72 7.02 0.55
N GLY A 218 2.43 7.10 0.21
CA GLY A 218 1.95 7.35 -1.15
C GLY A 218 1.98 6.12 -2.08
N ASN A 219 2.03 6.35 -3.40
CA ASN A 219 2.08 5.27 -4.40
C ASN A 219 3.53 4.84 -4.62
N ALA A 220 3.95 3.75 -3.97
CA ALA A 220 5.29 3.20 -4.15
C ALA A 220 5.35 2.06 -5.20
N GLY A 221 6.57 1.58 -5.44
CA GLY A 221 7.00 0.80 -6.61
C GLY A 221 8.17 -0.13 -6.27
N LEU A 222 7.92 -1.42 -6.05
CA LEU A 222 8.98 -2.42 -5.89
C LEU A 222 9.50 -2.84 -7.27
N LYS A 223 10.78 -2.58 -7.55
CA LYS A 223 11.41 -2.91 -8.84
C LYS A 223 12.21 -4.20 -8.79
N GLN A 224 12.83 -4.51 -7.65
CA GLN A 224 13.59 -5.73 -7.42
C GLN A 224 13.69 -6.02 -5.91
N SER A 225 13.57 -7.27 -5.51
CA SER A 225 13.90 -7.74 -4.16
C SER A 225 14.43 -9.17 -4.27
N ALA A 226 15.70 -9.38 -3.94
CA ALA A 226 16.33 -10.69 -3.93
C ALA A 226 17.14 -10.84 -2.63
N ILE A 227 16.80 -11.85 -1.83
CA ILE A 227 17.48 -12.15 -0.58
C ILE A 227 17.94 -13.61 -0.61
N THR A 228 19.25 -13.86 -0.64
CA THR A 228 19.82 -15.20 -0.58
C THR A 228 20.27 -15.51 0.84
N LEU A 229 19.74 -16.59 1.42
CA LEU A 229 19.95 -17.02 2.80
C LEU A 229 20.65 -18.39 2.81
N ARG A 230 21.47 -18.67 3.82
CA ARG A 230 21.98 -20.02 4.10
C ARG A 230 21.79 -20.39 5.57
N LEU A 231 21.47 -21.65 5.80
CA LEU A 231 21.45 -22.33 7.09
C LEU A 231 22.50 -23.44 7.03
N GLU A 232 23.30 -23.62 8.09
CA GLU A 232 24.25 -24.74 8.19
C GLU A 232 23.91 -25.59 9.43
N PRO A 233 24.10 -26.92 9.39
CA PRO A 233 23.88 -27.77 10.56
C PRO A 233 24.70 -27.32 11.76
N GLY A 234 24.06 -27.20 12.93
CA GLY A 234 24.70 -26.80 14.17
C GLY A 234 24.77 -25.29 14.41
N THR A 235 24.18 -24.44 13.56
CA THR A 235 24.00 -23.01 13.84
C THR A 235 22.56 -22.70 14.26
N SER A 236 22.39 -21.85 15.27
CA SER A 236 21.05 -21.49 15.80
C SER A 236 20.21 -20.63 14.84
N TRP A 237 20.86 -19.80 14.03
CA TRP A 237 20.22 -18.95 13.02
C TRP A 237 20.92 -19.10 11.66
N ILE A 238 20.66 -18.19 10.72
CA ILE A 238 21.32 -18.12 9.41
C ILE A 238 22.85 -18.03 9.54
N THR A 239 23.58 -18.50 8.52
CA THR A 239 25.04 -18.32 8.42
C THR A 239 25.44 -17.21 7.48
N THR A 240 24.68 -16.99 6.40
CA THR A 240 24.81 -15.82 5.53
C THR A 240 23.44 -15.33 5.08
N ALA A 241 23.34 -14.01 4.90
CA ALA A 241 22.28 -13.36 4.17
C ALA A 241 22.87 -12.28 3.26
N LEU A 242 22.46 -12.28 2.00
CA LEU A 242 22.69 -11.17 1.08
C LEU A 242 21.33 -10.70 0.56
N ALA A 243 20.94 -9.47 0.89
CA ALA A 243 19.73 -8.82 0.39
C ALA A 243 20.10 -7.66 -0.54
N ASP A 244 19.55 -7.66 -1.75
CA ASP A 244 19.60 -6.55 -2.71
C ASP A 244 18.15 -6.14 -3.06
N GLU A 245 17.79 -4.89 -2.74
CA GLU A 245 16.45 -4.33 -2.97
C GLU A 245 16.52 -3.01 -3.75
N HIS A 246 15.66 -2.84 -4.76
CA HIS A 246 15.52 -1.61 -5.54
C HIS A 246 14.05 -1.19 -5.66
N MET A 247 13.83 0.12 -5.48
CA MET A 247 12.57 0.70 -5.07
C MET A 247 12.36 2.08 -5.67
N LEU A 248 11.11 2.40 -5.95
CA LEU A 248 10.64 3.70 -6.38
C LEU A 248 9.47 4.10 -5.47
N ILE A 249 9.36 5.34 -5.04
CA ILE A 249 8.24 5.85 -4.22
C ILE A 249 7.76 7.16 -4.84
N GLY A 250 6.46 7.33 -5.05
CA GLY A 250 5.91 8.48 -5.77
C GLY A 250 4.47 8.84 -5.42
N THR A 251 3.94 9.79 -6.18
CA THR A 251 2.51 10.15 -6.14
C THR A 251 2.03 10.32 -7.57
N GLY A 252 1.07 9.48 -8.00
CA GLY A 252 0.65 9.42 -9.40
C GLY A 252 1.75 8.93 -10.35
N ASP A 253 1.88 9.59 -11.51
CA ASP A 253 2.66 9.13 -12.67
C ASP A 253 4.19 9.40 -12.57
N SER A 254 4.72 9.75 -11.39
CA SER A 254 6.14 10.08 -11.19
C SER A 254 6.67 9.60 -9.85
N ALA A 255 7.81 8.88 -9.87
CA ALA A 255 8.58 8.52 -8.69
C ALA A 255 9.31 9.76 -8.13
N ALA A 256 9.06 10.10 -6.87
CA ALA A 256 9.73 11.18 -6.15
C ALA A 256 11.03 10.71 -5.44
N ILE A 257 11.16 9.40 -5.21
CA ILE A 257 12.27 8.76 -4.51
C ILE A 257 12.67 7.48 -5.24
N ASP A 258 13.96 7.27 -5.54
CA ASP A 258 14.54 5.97 -5.90
C ASP A 258 15.43 5.52 -4.73
N ASN A 259 15.18 4.34 -4.14
CA ASN A 259 16.01 3.78 -3.09
C ASN A 259 16.59 2.41 -3.49
N LYS A 260 17.91 2.28 -3.33
CA LYS A 260 18.64 1.02 -3.46
C LYS A 260 19.22 0.65 -2.11
N LEU A 261 18.87 -0.53 -1.60
CA LEU A 261 19.34 -1.06 -0.33
C LEU A 261 20.08 -2.38 -0.57
N ARG A 262 21.28 -2.48 -0.02
CA ARG A 262 22.06 -3.72 0.04
C ARG A 262 22.40 -4.03 1.49
N ILE A 263 22.15 -5.26 1.93
CA ILE A 263 22.49 -5.75 3.27
C ILE A 263 23.27 -7.06 3.11
N GLU A 264 24.41 -7.16 3.78
CA GLU A 264 25.21 -8.38 3.89
C GLU A 264 25.40 -8.73 5.36
N ILE A 265 24.94 -9.92 5.76
CA ILE A 265 25.09 -10.48 7.11
C ILE A 265 25.85 -11.80 7.00
N GLN A 266 26.91 -11.97 7.77
CA GLN A 266 27.73 -13.18 7.76
C GLN A 266 28.12 -13.60 9.18
N LEU A 267 27.88 -14.87 9.52
CA LEU A 267 28.33 -15.48 10.77
C LEU A 267 29.86 -15.49 10.82
N THR A 268 30.42 -14.98 11.91
CA THR A 268 31.86 -14.90 12.13
C THR A 268 32.36 -16.09 12.95
N ASN A 269 33.65 -16.41 12.80
CA ASN A 269 34.35 -17.38 13.67
C ASN A 269 34.75 -16.77 15.04
N THR A 270 34.19 -15.61 15.40
CA THR A 270 34.47 -14.92 16.68
C THR A 270 33.23 -14.94 17.55
N THR A 271 33.41 -15.07 18.87
CA THR A 271 32.30 -14.92 19.81
C THR A 271 32.03 -13.43 20.10
N PRO A 272 30.78 -13.06 20.44
CA PRO A 272 30.46 -11.80 21.09
C PRO A 272 31.34 -11.56 22.33
N SER A 273 31.63 -10.28 22.60
CA SER A 273 32.50 -9.90 23.71
C SER A 273 31.76 -9.97 25.05
N ALA A 274 32.40 -10.50 26.09
CA ALA A 274 31.79 -10.74 27.39
C ALA A 274 31.40 -9.46 28.17
N ASP A 275 31.88 -8.30 27.72
CA ASP A 275 31.51 -6.99 28.25
C ASP A 275 30.19 -6.44 27.66
N LEU A 276 29.67 -7.02 26.57
CA LEU A 276 28.39 -6.63 25.98
C LEU A 276 27.23 -6.81 26.96
N ALA A 277 26.34 -5.82 27.02
CA ALA A 277 25.16 -5.85 27.86
C ALA A 277 24.35 -7.15 27.66
N LEU A 278 24.14 -7.57 26.40
CA LEU A 278 23.51 -8.83 25.99
C LEU A 278 24.02 -10.08 26.74
N LEU A 279 25.32 -10.13 27.04
CA LEU A 279 25.97 -11.25 27.74
C LEU A 279 26.04 -11.03 29.24
N GLN A 280 26.17 -9.78 29.70
CA GLN A 280 26.08 -9.45 31.10
C GLN A 280 24.69 -9.78 31.68
N GLY A 281 24.67 -10.02 32.99
CA GLY A 281 23.57 -10.69 33.68
C GLY A 281 22.25 -9.91 33.70
N ALA A 282 21.30 -10.44 34.47
CA ALA A 282 19.87 -10.11 34.48
C ALA A 282 19.46 -8.63 34.69
N SER A 283 20.38 -7.67 34.77
CA SER A 283 20.08 -6.23 34.89
C SER A 283 19.30 -5.69 33.70
N TRP A 284 19.80 -5.85 32.47
CA TRP A 284 19.11 -5.30 31.29
C TRP A 284 17.89 -6.15 30.88
N LEU A 285 17.92 -7.46 31.15
CA LEU A 285 16.73 -8.32 31.05
C LEU A 285 15.70 -8.00 32.14
N ALA A 286 16.11 -7.49 33.30
CA ALA A 286 15.19 -6.94 34.29
C ALA A 286 14.69 -5.54 33.89
N MET A 287 15.49 -4.73 33.21
CA MET A 287 15.03 -3.47 32.60
C MET A 287 14.08 -3.71 31.42
N LEU A 288 14.31 -4.77 30.63
CA LEU A 288 13.31 -5.29 29.70
C LEU A 288 12.12 -5.86 30.46
N ALA A 289 12.30 -6.60 31.56
CA ALA A 289 11.19 -7.08 32.38
C ALA A 289 10.46 -5.96 33.16
N ASP A 290 11.06 -4.78 33.30
CA ASP A 290 10.50 -3.59 33.93
C ASP A 290 9.86 -2.68 32.86
N ALA A 291 10.37 -2.71 31.63
CA ALA A 291 9.64 -2.31 30.44
C ALA A 291 8.43 -3.24 30.21
N GLU A 292 8.57 -4.58 30.38
CA GLU A 292 7.54 -5.63 30.58
C GLU A 292 6.92 -5.57 32.01
N LYS A 293 6.93 -4.41 32.69
CA LYS A 293 6.05 -4.06 33.86
C LYS A 293 5.41 -2.69 33.72
N ALA A 294 6.02 -1.83 32.92
CA ALA A 294 5.38 -0.63 32.40
C ALA A 294 4.49 -0.93 31.17
N ALA A 295 4.77 -2.00 30.42
CA ALA A 295 4.03 -2.46 29.24
C ALA A 295 3.34 -3.81 29.48
N VAL A 296 4.06 -4.80 30.04
CA VAL A 296 3.46 -5.99 30.70
C VAL A 296 3.50 -5.80 32.20
N GLY A 297 3.05 -4.61 32.63
CA GLY A 297 2.34 -4.59 33.89
C GLY A 297 1.34 -5.75 33.81
N VAL A 298 1.22 -6.53 34.89
CA VAL A 298 -0.07 -7.15 35.12
C VAL A 298 -1.01 -5.97 35.20
N VAL A 299 -1.60 -5.60 34.06
CA VAL A 299 -2.88 -4.91 33.96
C VAL A 299 -3.74 -5.73 34.92
N PRO A 300 -4.07 -5.21 36.11
CA PRO A 300 -4.65 -6.02 37.18
C PRO A 300 -6.13 -6.19 36.87
N GLU A 301 -6.43 -6.82 35.73
CA GLU A 301 -7.66 -6.65 34.96
C GLU A 301 -8.05 -5.15 34.80
N ALA A 302 -7.04 -4.26 34.78
CA ALA A 302 -7.15 -2.82 35.02
C ALA A 302 -8.31 -2.50 35.97
N THR A 303 -8.28 -3.11 37.17
CA THR A 303 -9.39 -3.31 38.12
C THR A 303 -10.56 -2.39 37.83
N GLU A 304 -11.57 -2.85 37.07
CA GLU A 304 -12.73 -2.09 36.52
C GLU A 304 -12.54 -0.55 36.46
N ASP A 305 -12.58 0.14 37.62
CA ASP A 305 -12.00 1.46 37.91
C ASP A 305 -10.78 1.92 37.07
N GLU A 306 -9.71 1.14 36.86
CA GLU A 306 -8.53 1.62 36.12
C GLU A 306 -8.78 1.64 34.60
N LEU A 307 -9.47 0.62 34.06
CA LEU A 307 -9.87 0.56 32.65
C LEU A 307 -10.89 1.66 32.37
N ALA A 308 -11.88 1.80 33.26
CA ALA A 308 -12.81 2.92 33.28
C ALA A 308 -12.07 4.26 33.38
N SER A 309 -10.98 4.37 34.17
CA SER A 309 -10.20 5.62 34.22
C SER A 309 -9.46 5.92 32.91
N LEU A 310 -9.03 4.90 32.16
CA LEU A 310 -8.35 5.08 30.88
C LEU A 310 -9.35 5.44 29.78
N GLN A 311 -10.47 4.70 29.71
CA GLN A 311 -11.58 4.99 28.81
C GLN A 311 -12.18 6.37 29.10
N GLU A 312 -12.31 6.76 30.37
CA GLU A 312 -12.77 8.11 30.76
C GLU A 312 -11.75 9.20 30.37
N ARG A 313 -10.44 8.95 30.50
CA ARG A 313 -9.41 9.89 29.98
C ARG A 313 -9.45 10.00 28.45
N ARG A 314 -9.59 8.88 27.74
CA ARG A 314 -9.73 8.83 26.27
C ARG A 314 -11.03 9.50 25.81
N ALA A 315 -12.12 9.32 26.55
CA ALA A 315 -13.39 9.99 26.33
C ALA A 315 -13.26 11.50 26.53
N GLN A 316 -12.71 11.97 27.65
CA GLN A 316 -12.45 13.40 27.89
C GLN A 316 -11.54 14.00 26.80
N ARG A 317 -10.57 13.23 26.30
CA ARG A 317 -9.72 13.64 25.17
C ARG A 317 -10.53 13.76 23.88
N LEU A 318 -11.41 12.80 23.57
CA LEU A 318 -12.33 12.87 22.45
C LEU A 318 -13.24 14.10 22.56
N GLU A 319 -13.91 14.34 23.70
CA GLU A 319 -14.76 15.52 23.89
C GLU A 319 -13.98 16.83 23.63
N SER A 320 -12.73 16.91 24.10
CA SER A 320 -11.85 18.05 23.83
C SER A 320 -11.51 18.21 22.34
N LEU A 321 -11.31 17.12 21.60
CA LEU A 321 -11.01 17.14 20.16
C LEU A 321 -12.26 17.48 19.33
N LEU A 322 -13.43 16.98 19.72
CA LEU A 322 -14.72 17.32 19.09
C LEU A 322 -15.05 18.80 19.31
N ALA A 323 -14.78 19.35 20.50
CA ALA A 323 -14.90 20.78 20.77
C ALA A 323 -13.89 21.62 19.95
N ASP A 324 -12.63 21.19 19.86
CA ASP A 324 -11.59 21.83 19.03
C ASP A 324 -11.97 21.86 17.54
N LEU A 325 -12.50 20.74 17.02
CA LEU A 325 -12.95 20.60 15.63
C LEU A 325 -14.21 21.44 15.33
N ASN A 326 -15.10 21.59 16.31
CA ASN A 326 -16.29 22.45 16.19
C ASN A 326 -15.92 23.94 16.26
N GLY A 327 -14.86 24.28 16.99
CA GLY A 327 -14.35 25.65 17.19
C GLY A 327 -13.23 26.06 16.24
N ASP A 328 -12.26 26.79 16.77
CA ASP A 328 -11.22 27.51 16.00
C ASP A 328 -10.18 26.60 15.33
N LYS A 329 -10.16 25.28 15.61
CA LYS A 329 -9.22 24.31 15.02
C LYS A 329 -9.86 23.38 13.99
N ALA A 330 -11.04 23.72 13.46
CA ALA A 330 -11.76 22.92 12.48
C ALA A 330 -10.91 22.47 11.26
N ASP A 331 -9.93 23.29 10.85
CA ASP A 331 -9.06 23.03 9.70
C ASP A 331 -7.74 22.30 10.06
N ASP A 332 -7.49 21.95 11.32
CA ASP A 332 -6.25 21.30 11.76
C ASP A 332 -6.27 19.78 11.44
N PRO A 333 -5.39 19.28 10.54
CA PRO A 333 -5.38 17.87 10.17
C PRO A 333 -4.91 16.94 11.30
N THR A 334 -4.29 17.47 12.36
CA THR A 334 -3.86 16.67 13.51
C THR A 334 -5.04 16.29 14.40
N VAL A 335 -5.99 17.21 14.62
CA VAL A 335 -7.23 16.95 15.38
C VAL A 335 -8.04 15.83 14.74
N LEU A 336 -8.23 15.89 13.41
CA LEU A 336 -8.98 14.88 12.68
C LEU A 336 -8.32 13.50 12.72
N ARG A 337 -6.97 13.45 12.69
CA ARG A 337 -6.22 12.19 12.81
C ARG A 337 -6.39 11.57 14.20
N GLU A 338 -6.21 12.36 15.25
CA GLU A 338 -6.32 11.88 16.63
C GLU A 338 -7.76 11.39 16.95
N ILE A 339 -8.79 12.00 16.35
CA ILE A 339 -10.17 11.48 16.41
C ILE A 339 -10.26 10.11 15.70
N ILE A 340 -9.67 9.94 14.51
CA ILE A 340 -9.67 8.65 13.79
C ILE A 340 -8.97 7.57 14.63
N ASP A 341 -7.79 7.89 15.18
CA ASP A 341 -7.01 6.96 16.00
C ASP A 341 -7.82 6.52 17.25
N LEU A 342 -8.48 7.46 17.93
CA LEU A 342 -9.38 7.15 19.07
C LEU A 342 -10.61 6.30 18.67
N LEU A 343 -11.16 6.51 17.46
CA LEU A 343 -12.28 5.72 16.94
C LEU A 343 -11.88 4.30 16.51
N VAL A 344 -10.59 4.05 16.25
CA VAL A 344 -10.02 2.73 16.01
C VAL A 344 -9.71 2.03 17.34
N ASP A 345 -9.15 2.75 18.31
CA ASP A 345 -8.80 2.26 19.65
C ASP A 345 -10.04 1.90 20.51
N GLU A 346 -11.09 2.72 20.49
CA GLU A 346 -12.32 2.57 21.31
C GLU A 346 -13.57 2.71 20.40
N PRO A 347 -13.97 1.65 19.66
CA PRO A 347 -14.96 1.76 18.58
C PRO A 347 -16.34 2.33 18.97
N GLU A 348 -16.78 2.16 20.22
CA GLU A 348 -18.01 2.74 20.76
C GLU A 348 -17.99 4.27 20.86
N PHE A 349 -16.82 4.92 20.79
CA PHE A 349 -16.73 6.37 20.68
C PHE A 349 -17.37 6.91 19.40
N ALA A 350 -17.61 6.07 18.39
CA ALA A 350 -18.40 6.44 17.23
C ALA A 350 -19.80 6.93 17.63
N TYR A 351 -20.41 6.39 18.70
CA TYR A 351 -21.71 6.86 19.18
C TYR A 351 -21.65 8.28 19.76
N ARG A 352 -20.56 8.65 20.45
CA ARG A 352 -20.34 10.05 20.90
C ARG A 352 -20.16 11.00 19.71
N VAL A 353 -19.48 10.55 18.66
CA VAL A 353 -19.40 11.31 17.39
C VAL A 353 -20.78 11.47 16.75
N ARG A 354 -21.67 10.48 16.85
CA ARG A 354 -23.07 10.62 16.43
C ARG A 354 -23.83 11.62 17.30
N ASP A 355 -23.69 11.58 18.63
CA ASP A 355 -24.33 12.57 19.52
C ASP A 355 -23.92 14.01 19.16
N VAL A 356 -22.67 14.23 18.75
CA VAL A 356 -22.18 15.54 18.28
C VAL A 356 -22.69 15.89 16.88
N LEU A 357 -22.90 14.91 15.99
CA LEU A 357 -23.57 15.12 14.69
C LEU A 357 -25.05 15.51 14.85
N ASP A 358 -25.74 14.96 15.86
CA ASP A 358 -27.12 15.30 16.21
C ASP A 358 -27.24 16.63 17.01
N ALA A 359 -26.13 17.17 17.51
CA ALA A 359 -26.13 18.32 18.41
C ALA A 359 -26.46 19.65 17.68
N PRO A 360 -27.43 20.45 18.19
CA PRO A 360 -27.75 21.74 17.61
C PRO A 360 -26.58 22.72 17.79
N GLY A 361 -26.12 23.31 16.69
CA GLY A 361 -25.00 24.26 16.68
C GLY A 361 -23.65 23.67 16.30
N LEU A 362 -23.60 22.45 15.75
CA LEU A 362 -22.43 21.94 15.04
C LEU A 362 -22.04 22.88 13.88
N ASN A 363 -20.75 23.18 13.78
CA ASN A 363 -20.15 23.95 12.72
C ASN A 363 -20.23 23.18 11.38
N ALA A 364 -20.77 23.82 10.34
CA ALA A 364 -20.96 23.23 9.01
C ALA A 364 -19.65 22.73 8.35
N SER A 365 -18.49 23.13 8.86
CA SER A 365 -17.18 22.62 8.43
C SER A 365 -16.68 21.40 9.23
N ALA A 366 -17.22 21.17 10.44
CA ALA A 366 -16.87 20.03 11.30
C ALA A 366 -17.66 18.77 10.91
N GLU A 367 -18.94 18.90 10.63
CA GLU A 367 -19.85 17.82 10.20
C GLU A 367 -19.28 16.90 9.09
N PRO A 368 -18.85 17.39 7.90
CA PRO A 368 -18.27 16.52 6.88
C PRO A 368 -16.96 15.84 7.32
N ARG A 369 -16.24 16.43 8.29
CA ARG A 369 -14.99 15.87 8.82
C ARG A 369 -15.27 14.75 9.81
N LEU A 370 -16.31 14.86 10.63
CA LEU A 370 -16.77 13.77 11.51
C LEU A 370 -17.29 12.58 10.70
N ILE A 371 -18.07 12.81 9.64
CA ILE A 371 -18.50 11.74 8.73
C ILE A 371 -17.28 11.08 8.04
N HIS A 372 -16.27 11.88 7.66
CA HIS A 372 -15.01 11.33 7.14
C HIS A 372 -14.20 10.55 8.19
N ALA A 373 -14.19 10.98 9.45
CA ALA A 373 -13.51 10.27 10.53
C ALA A 373 -14.09 8.87 10.73
N LEU A 374 -15.43 8.76 10.77
CA LEU A 374 -16.14 7.47 10.80
C LEU A 374 -15.75 6.59 9.59
N ALA A 375 -15.70 7.19 8.39
CA ALA A 375 -15.33 6.47 7.16
C ALA A 375 -13.89 5.91 7.18
N ARG A 376 -12.94 6.69 7.74
CA ARG A 376 -11.52 6.34 7.85
C ARG A 376 -11.23 5.35 8.97
N ALA A 377 -11.89 5.50 10.13
CA ALA A 377 -11.79 4.54 11.23
C ALA A 377 -12.33 3.17 10.80
N GLY A 378 -13.43 3.15 10.03
CA GLY A 378 -13.95 1.94 9.38
C GLY A 378 -14.39 0.83 10.34
N THR A 379 -14.49 1.11 11.64
CA THR A 379 -14.93 0.15 12.65
C THR A 379 -16.40 -0.23 12.45
N ARG A 380 -16.83 -1.34 13.05
CA ARG A 380 -18.21 -1.84 12.91
C ARG A 380 -19.23 -0.77 13.33
N GLN A 381 -19.01 -0.14 14.47
CA GLN A 381 -19.87 0.90 15.05
C GLN A 381 -19.91 2.15 14.15
N ALA A 382 -18.77 2.56 13.59
CA ALA A 382 -18.71 3.66 12.63
C ALA A 382 -19.50 3.34 11.34
N GLN A 383 -19.40 2.12 10.82
CA GLN A 383 -20.19 1.68 9.67
C GLN A 383 -21.68 1.52 9.99
N GLU A 384 -22.05 1.09 11.20
CA GLU A 384 -23.44 1.01 11.67
C GLU A 384 -24.08 2.42 11.70
N ILE A 385 -23.35 3.43 12.18
CA ILE A 385 -23.80 4.84 12.15
C ILE A 385 -23.92 5.36 10.72
N LEU A 386 -22.92 5.15 9.86
CA LEU A 386 -22.97 5.58 8.46
C LEU A 386 -24.12 4.89 7.69
N SER A 387 -24.41 3.62 8.02
CA SER A 387 -25.57 2.90 7.48
C SER A 387 -26.87 3.55 7.93
N PHE A 388 -27.06 3.75 9.24
CA PHE A 388 -28.24 4.43 9.79
C PHE A 388 -28.45 5.82 9.16
N MET A 389 -27.39 6.63 9.08
CA MET A 389 -27.40 7.95 8.43
C MET A 389 -27.80 7.89 6.96
N SER A 390 -27.42 6.85 6.22
CA SER A 390 -27.84 6.73 4.82
C SER A 390 -29.33 6.39 4.69
N GLU A 391 -29.84 5.55 5.59
CA GLU A 391 -31.20 5.00 5.53
C GLU A 391 -32.27 5.92 6.11
N ASP A 392 -31.97 6.68 7.17
CA ASP A 392 -32.94 7.54 7.85
C ASP A 392 -33.50 8.65 6.93
N PRO A 393 -34.82 8.69 6.65
CA PRO A 393 -35.44 9.76 5.88
C PRO A 393 -35.50 11.12 6.62
N ALA A 394 -35.25 11.16 7.93
CA ALA A 394 -35.21 12.38 8.72
C ALA A 394 -33.83 13.08 8.70
N GLU A 395 -32.76 12.35 8.38
CA GLU A 395 -31.40 12.87 8.21
C GLU A 395 -31.33 13.82 6.99
N GLU A 396 -30.52 14.88 7.07
CA GLU A 396 -30.41 15.83 5.96
C GLU A 396 -29.94 15.13 4.67
N HIS A 397 -30.62 15.39 3.55
CA HIS A 397 -30.38 14.68 2.28
C HIS A 397 -28.90 14.68 1.84
N PHE A 398 -28.15 15.75 2.13
CA PHE A 398 -26.72 15.83 1.83
C PHE A 398 -25.86 14.97 2.78
N ASN A 399 -26.24 14.81 4.05
CA ASN A 399 -25.59 13.90 4.98
C ASN A 399 -25.81 12.43 4.59
N ARG A 400 -27.01 12.08 4.13
CA ARG A 400 -27.30 10.75 3.57
C ARG A 400 -26.36 10.41 2.41
N ILE A 401 -26.12 11.37 1.51
CA ILE A 401 -25.17 11.26 0.38
C ILE A 401 -23.72 11.14 0.86
N ARG A 402 -23.31 11.94 1.84
CA ARG A 402 -21.97 11.85 2.46
C ARG A 402 -21.77 10.48 3.12
N ALA A 403 -22.75 9.96 3.84
CA ALA A 403 -22.70 8.66 4.50
C ALA A 403 -22.61 7.50 3.51
N VAL A 404 -23.40 7.54 2.42
CA VAL A 404 -23.26 6.59 1.30
C VAL A 404 -21.87 6.66 0.66
N SER A 405 -21.35 7.86 0.44
CA SER A 405 -20.00 8.06 -0.14
C SER A 405 -18.90 7.57 0.80
N ALA A 406 -19.09 7.77 2.11
CA ALA A 406 -18.20 7.28 3.17
C ALA A 406 -18.14 5.75 3.17
N LEU A 407 -19.29 5.06 3.19
CA LEU A 407 -19.37 3.59 3.08
C LEU A 407 -18.66 3.07 1.82
N GLY A 408 -18.84 3.74 0.67
CA GLY A 408 -18.13 3.41 -0.59
C GLY A 408 -16.62 3.64 -0.57
N SER A 409 -16.09 4.28 0.47
CA SER A 409 -14.66 4.55 0.68
C SER A 409 -14.04 3.82 1.88
N THR A 410 -14.85 3.09 2.65
CA THR A 410 -14.39 2.28 3.78
C THR A 410 -13.63 1.06 3.28
N GLU A 411 -12.40 0.88 3.76
CA GLU A 411 -11.44 -0.12 3.27
C GLU A 411 -11.94 -1.57 3.41
N LYS A 412 -12.68 -1.86 4.49
CA LYS A 412 -13.29 -3.16 4.78
C LYS A 412 -14.75 -2.99 5.17
N ILE A 413 -15.64 -2.94 4.18
CA ILE A 413 -17.08 -2.87 4.45
C ILE A 413 -17.58 -4.18 5.09
N SER A 414 -18.51 -4.07 6.02
CA SER A 414 -19.24 -5.18 6.61
C SER A 414 -20.45 -5.56 5.75
N LYS A 415 -20.81 -6.86 5.74
CA LYS A 415 -21.99 -7.36 5.00
C LYS A 415 -23.28 -6.58 5.30
N SER A 416 -23.53 -6.25 6.57
CA SER A 416 -24.69 -5.43 6.96
C SER A 416 -24.70 -4.02 6.36
N SER A 417 -23.53 -3.43 6.18
CA SER A 417 -23.37 -2.08 5.62
C SER A 417 -23.36 -2.09 4.08
N LEU A 418 -22.89 -3.18 3.47
CA LEU A 418 -23.16 -3.45 2.05
C LEU A 418 -24.67 -3.62 1.84
N ASP A 419 -25.38 -4.40 2.67
CA ASP A 419 -26.83 -4.57 2.54
C ASP A 419 -27.60 -3.25 2.68
N ALA A 420 -27.15 -2.33 3.56
CA ALA A 420 -27.69 -0.97 3.62
C ALA A 420 -27.43 -0.21 2.31
N LEU A 421 -26.20 -0.24 1.80
CA LEU A 421 -25.84 0.38 0.53
C LEU A 421 -26.65 -0.18 -0.66
N VAL A 422 -26.91 -1.50 -0.69
CA VAL A 422 -27.79 -2.15 -1.68
C VAL A 422 -29.21 -1.60 -1.59
N ARG A 423 -29.81 -1.53 -0.39
CA ARG A 423 -31.15 -0.93 -0.18
C ARG A 423 -31.19 0.52 -0.66
N MET A 424 -30.12 1.28 -0.44
CA MET A 424 -30.01 2.65 -0.95
C MET A 424 -30.01 2.74 -2.49
N THR A 425 -29.63 1.69 -3.22
CA THR A 425 -29.77 1.63 -4.69
C THR A 425 -31.20 1.36 -5.18
N GLU A 426 -32.16 1.12 -4.28
CA GLU A 426 -33.59 0.89 -4.60
C GLU A 426 -34.52 2.01 -4.09
N ILE A 427 -34.02 2.94 -3.28
CA ILE A 427 -34.83 4.06 -2.79
C ILE A 427 -35.09 5.07 -3.90
N ALA A 428 -36.36 5.42 -4.10
CA ALA A 428 -36.77 6.45 -5.04
C ALA A 428 -36.22 7.83 -4.63
N ASP A 429 -35.56 8.53 -5.56
CA ASP A 429 -35.00 9.86 -5.32
C ASP A 429 -36.09 10.89 -4.92
N VAL A 430 -35.71 11.81 -4.03
CA VAL A 430 -36.57 12.94 -3.64
C VAL A 430 -36.77 13.88 -4.83
N SER A 431 -38.03 14.04 -5.25
CA SER A 431 -38.40 14.84 -6.42
C SER A 431 -37.88 16.28 -6.30
N GLY A 432 -37.11 16.72 -7.30
CA GLY A 432 -36.53 18.06 -7.36
C GLY A 432 -35.14 18.22 -6.72
N SER A 433 -34.60 17.20 -6.05
CA SER A 433 -33.21 17.24 -5.58
C SER A 433 -32.23 17.10 -6.75
N PRO A 434 -31.18 17.96 -6.85
CA PRO A 434 -30.14 17.81 -7.87
C PRO A 434 -29.18 16.65 -7.56
N TRP A 435 -29.17 16.17 -6.31
CA TRP A 435 -28.31 15.09 -5.86
C TRP A 435 -29.12 13.83 -5.68
N LYS A 436 -28.83 12.82 -6.50
CA LYS A 436 -29.53 11.55 -6.48
C LYS A 436 -28.82 10.56 -5.56
N LEU A 437 -29.55 10.11 -4.55
CA LEU A 437 -29.02 9.22 -3.52
C LEU A 437 -28.88 7.80 -4.08
N GLN A 438 -29.84 7.38 -4.91
CA GLN A 438 -29.83 6.09 -5.61
C GLN A 438 -28.61 5.94 -6.52
N GLU A 439 -28.33 6.96 -7.34
CA GLU A 439 -27.17 7.00 -8.24
C GLU A 439 -25.86 7.00 -7.44
N THR A 440 -25.79 7.75 -6.34
CA THR A 440 -24.60 7.79 -5.48
C THR A 440 -24.34 6.43 -4.83
N ALA A 441 -25.38 5.75 -4.35
CA ALA A 441 -25.27 4.42 -3.73
C ALA A 441 -24.73 3.37 -4.72
N LEU A 442 -25.18 3.42 -5.97
CA LEU A 442 -24.70 2.51 -7.01
C LEU A 442 -23.22 2.80 -7.38
N LEU A 443 -22.82 4.07 -7.46
CA LEU A 443 -21.42 4.45 -7.68
C LEU A 443 -20.50 4.05 -6.51
N ALA A 444 -20.99 4.16 -5.28
CA ALA A 444 -20.32 3.72 -4.06
C ALA A 444 -20.20 2.19 -4.00
N ALA A 445 -21.24 1.43 -4.37
CA ALA A 445 -21.18 -0.02 -4.47
C ALA A 445 -20.11 -0.48 -5.49
N GLY A 446 -19.99 0.20 -6.62
CA GLY A 446 -18.87 0.01 -7.54
C GLY A 446 -17.51 0.21 -6.87
N SER A 447 -17.35 1.27 -6.09
CA SER A 447 -16.12 1.52 -5.33
C SER A 447 -15.84 0.46 -4.25
N VAL A 448 -16.87 -0.09 -3.61
CA VAL A 448 -16.76 -1.25 -2.70
C VAL A 448 -16.22 -2.46 -3.43
N GLY A 449 -16.77 -2.84 -4.59
CA GLY A 449 -16.32 -4.03 -5.33
C GLY A 449 -14.81 -4.04 -5.61
N ARG A 450 -14.24 -2.87 -5.96
CA ARG A 450 -12.80 -2.69 -6.13
C ARG A 450 -12.00 -2.88 -4.83
N LEU A 451 -12.52 -2.43 -3.68
CA LEU A 451 -11.87 -2.59 -2.37
C LEU A 451 -12.01 -4.03 -1.85
N SER A 452 -13.14 -4.68 -2.13
CA SER A 452 -13.43 -6.07 -1.75
C SER A 452 -12.58 -7.09 -2.50
N ARG A 453 -12.17 -6.86 -3.75
CA ARG A 453 -11.32 -7.79 -4.53
C ARG A 453 -10.06 -8.26 -3.78
N GLU A 454 -9.47 -7.37 -2.99
CA GLU A 454 -8.22 -7.64 -2.26
C GLU A 454 -8.45 -8.18 -0.84
N ASN A 455 -9.69 -8.17 -0.36
CA ASN A 455 -10.04 -8.35 1.07
C ASN A 455 -11.14 -9.40 1.34
N ASP A 456 -12.16 -9.50 0.48
CA ASP A 456 -13.35 -10.37 0.63
C ASP A 456 -13.98 -10.68 -0.75
N LEU A 457 -13.68 -11.88 -1.27
CA LEU A 457 -14.18 -12.36 -2.55
C LEU A 457 -15.70 -12.65 -2.55
N GLN A 458 -16.32 -12.86 -1.38
CA GLN A 458 -17.76 -13.06 -1.31
C GLN A 458 -18.48 -11.72 -1.50
N LEU A 459 -18.04 -10.66 -0.80
CA LEU A 459 -18.57 -9.32 -0.98
C LEU A 459 -18.32 -8.78 -2.39
N GLU A 460 -17.17 -9.09 -3.01
CA GLU A 460 -16.93 -8.79 -4.43
C GLU A 460 -17.98 -9.46 -5.34
N GLY A 461 -18.25 -10.76 -5.14
CA GLY A 461 -19.25 -11.49 -5.91
C GLY A 461 -20.66 -10.90 -5.79
N GLU A 462 -21.08 -10.54 -4.57
CA GLU A 462 -22.38 -9.91 -4.31
C GLU A 462 -22.50 -8.50 -4.95
N VAL A 463 -21.44 -7.69 -4.88
CA VAL A 463 -21.38 -6.41 -5.60
C VAL A 463 -21.46 -6.63 -7.10
N ASN A 464 -20.75 -7.62 -7.64
CA ASN A 464 -20.73 -7.89 -9.07
C ASN A 464 -22.10 -8.34 -9.59
N GLU A 465 -22.84 -9.16 -8.82
CA GLU A 465 -24.23 -9.53 -9.13
C GLU A 465 -25.16 -8.30 -9.14
N LEU A 466 -25.03 -7.39 -8.14
CA LEU A 466 -25.76 -6.13 -8.12
C LEU A 466 -25.47 -5.27 -9.35
N LEU A 467 -24.19 -5.04 -9.68
CA LEU A 467 -23.80 -4.20 -10.82
C LEU A 467 -24.28 -4.78 -12.16
N ALA A 468 -24.17 -6.10 -12.34
CA ALA A 468 -24.68 -6.80 -13.52
C ALA A 468 -26.21 -6.68 -13.62
N GLY A 469 -26.93 -6.89 -12.52
CA GLY A 469 -28.38 -6.75 -12.45
C GLY A 469 -28.86 -5.33 -12.75
N LYS A 470 -28.17 -4.31 -12.23
CA LYS A 470 -28.48 -2.90 -12.51
C LYS A 470 -28.22 -2.52 -13.97
N LEU A 471 -27.16 -3.04 -14.60
CA LEU A 471 -26.93 -2.82 -16.03
C LEU A 471 -27.98 -3.54 -16.90
N ALA A 472 -28.33 -4.79 -16.57
CA ALA A 472 -29.29 -5.59 -17.32
C ALA A 472 -30.74 -5.09 -17.23
N SER A 473 -31.10 -4.40 -16.14
CA SER A 473 -32.43 -3.82 -15.92
C SER A 473 -32.54 -2.34 -16.31
N ALA A 474 -31.42 -1.68 -16.64
CA ALA A 474 -31.41 -0.28 -17.07
C ALA A 474 -32.19 -0.09 -18.38
N SER A 475 -33.17 0.82 -18.38
CA SER A 475 -34.04 1.08 -19.54
C SER A 475 -33.91 2.50 -20.11
N GLY A 476 -33.50 3.49 -19.30
CA GLY A 476 -33.13 4.82 -19.75
C GLY A 476 -31.63 4.96 -20.02
N GLU A 477 -31.25 5.85 -20.94
CA GLU A 477 -29.84 6.16 -21.23
C GLU A 477 -29.06 6.57 -19.98
N ARG A 478 -29.71 7.33 -19.08
CA ARG A 478 -29.14 7.74 -17.79
C ARG A 478 -28.83 6.57 -16.87
N ASP A 479 -29.72 5.59 -16.82
CA ASP A 479 -29.58 4.41 -15.94
C ASP A 479 -28.42 3.54 -16.42
N ILE A 480 -28.32 3.35 -17.75
CA ILE A 480 -27.20 2.67 -18.41
C ILE A 480 -25.89 3.41 -18.11
N GLU A 481 -25.86 4.74 -18.26
CA GLU A 481 -24.69 5.55 -17.92
C GLU A 481 -24.25 5.39 -16.45
N ILE A 482 -25.18 5.31 -15.50
CA ILE A 482 -24.85 5.19 -14.07
C ILE A 482 -24.37 3.77 -13.74
N ALA A 483 -25.02 2.74 -14.26
CA ALA A 483 -24.57 1.36 -14.12
C ALA A 483 -23.15 1.17 -14.70
N LEU A 484 -22.89 1.73 -15.90
CA LEU A 484 -21.55 1.73 -16.51
C LEU A 484 -20.51 2.49 -15.68
N LYS A 485 -20.87 3.60 -15.04
CA LYS A 485 -19.95 4.36 -14.16
C LYS A 485 -19.65 3.59 -12.86
N ALA A 486 -20.62 2.87 -12.32
CA ALA A 486 -20.43 2.01 -11.16
C ALA A 486 -19.53 0.79 -11.49
N ILE A 487 -19.76 0.12 -12.62
CA ILE A 487 -18.85 -0.90 -13.17
C ILE A 487 -17.45 -0.33 -13.41
N GLY A 488 -17.36 0.91 -13.90
CA GLY A 488 -16.09 1.61 -14.04
C GLY A 488 -15.36 1.85 -12.70
N ASN A 489 -16.10 1.99 -11.59
CA ASN A 489 -15.52 2.16 -10.26
C ASN A 489 -15.06 0.83 -9.63
N SER A 490 -15.66 -0.31 -9.99
CA SER A 490 -15.21 -1.63 -9.54
C SER A 490 -13.91 -2.08 -10.21
N ALA A 491 -13.59 -1.48 -11.37
CA ALA A 491 -12.39 -1.78 -12.16
C ALA A 491 -12.24 -3.29 -12.41
N ASP A 492 -13.36 -3.99 -12.63
CA ASP A 492 -13.42 -5.44 -12.78
C ASP A 492 -13.53 -5.82 -14.27
N SER A 493 -12.52 -6.53 -14.78
CA SER A 493 -12.44 -6.93 -16.18
C SER A 493 -13.53 -7.92 -16.60
N SER A 494 -14.18 -8.63 -15.66
CA SER A 494 -15.26 -9.57 -15.95
C SER A 494 -16.49 -8.91 -16.62
N PHE A 495 -16.69 -7.59 -16.43
CA PHE A 495 -17.76 -6.86 -17.11
C PHE A 495 -17.51 -6.58 -18.60
N ALA A 496 -16.34 -6.92 -19.16
CA ALA A 496 -15.99 -6.58 -20.54
C ALA A 496 -17.04 -7.00 -21.57
N ASP A 497 -17.55 -8.23 -21.47
CA ASP A 497 -18.57 -8.77 -22.39
C ASP A 497 -19.93 -8.06 -22.27
N SER A 498 -20.23 -7.46 -21.11
CA SER A 498 -21.45 -6.67 -20.88
C SER A 498 -21.29 -5.20 -21.29
N VAL A 499 -20.06 -4.65 -21.21
CA VAL A 499 -19.76 -3.25 -21.55
C VAL A 499 -19.47 -3.08 -23.04
N GLN A 500 -18.78 -4.03 -23.69
CA GLN A 500 -18.38 -3.93 -25.09
C GLN A 500 -19.55 -3.67 -26.07
N PRO A 501 -20.73 -4.31 -25.96
CA PRO A 501 -21.86 -4.02 -26.86
C PRO A 501 -22.37 -2.57 -26.78
N LEU A 502 -22.16 -1.91 -25.65
CA LEU A 502 -22.61 -0.53 -25.43
C LEU A 502 -21.69 0.51 -26.10
N LEU A 503 -20.55 0.08 -26.64
CA LEU A 503 -19.72 0.89 -27.54
C LEU A 503 -20.42 1.21 -28.87
N ASP A 504 -21.43 0.44 -29.29
CA ASP A 504 -22.22 0.69 -30.51
C ASP A 504 -23.63 1.24 -30.21
N HIS A 505 -23.89 1.67 -28.96
CA HIS A 505 -25.20 2.16 -28.55
C HIS A 505 -25.63 3.43 -29.31
N GLY A 506 -26.93 3.59 -29.56
CA GLY A 506 -27.47 4.74 -30.34
C GLY A 506 -27.13 6.11 -29.73
N SER A 507 -27.18 6.22 -28.40
CA SER A 507 -26.83 7.44 -27.66
C SER A 507 -25.32 7.66 -27.54
N PRO A 508 -24.79 8.83 -27.96
CA PRO A 508 -23.39 9.19 -27.74
C PRO A 508 -22.99 9.22 -26.26
N ALA A 509 -23.89 9.59 -25.34
CA ALA A 509 -23.58 9.64 -23.90
C ALA A 509 -23.28 8.24 -23.33
N VAL A 510 -24.04 7.24 -23.76
CA VAL A 510 -23.80 5.83 -23.41
C VAL A 510 -22.50 5.33 -24.05
N ARG A 511 -22.26 5.58 -25.35
CA ARG A 511 -21.00 5.16 -26.01
C ARG A 511 -19.76 5.77 -25.36
N ALA A 512 -19.80 7.07 -25.02
CA ALA A 512 -18.73 7.75 -24.31
C ALA A 512 -18.48 7.13 -22.93
N THR A 513 -19.54 6.84 -22.19
CA THR A 513 -19.43 6.21 -20.87
C THR A 513 -18.87 4.79 -20.98
N ALA A 514 -19.38 3.97 -21.90
CA ALA A 514 -18.88 2.62 -22.16
C ALA A 514 -17.40 2.63 -22.55
N ALA A 515 -16.97 3.59 -23.39
CA ALA A 515 -15.58 3.74 -23.79
C ALA A 515 -14.65 4.07 -22.61
N GLU A 516 -15.06 4.97 -21.70
CA GLU A 516 -14.29 5.20 -20.48
C GLU A 516 -14.32 3.99 -19.52
N THR A 517 -15.43 3.25 -19.46
CA THR A 517 -15.58 2.07 -18.59
C THR A 517 -14.66 0.94 -19.05
N MET A 518 -14.59 0.62 -20.35
CA MET A 518 -13.64 -0.35 -20.90
C MET A 518 -12.19 -0.05 -20.49
N GLY A 519 -11.79 1.23 -20.51
CA GLY A 519 -10.47 1.65 -20.06
C GLY A 519 -10.27 1.58 -18.54
N ARG A 520 -11.32 1.76 -17.73
CA ARG A 520 -11.24 1.62 -16.26
C ARG A 520 -11.16 0.16 -15.80
N ILE A 521 -11.89 -0.75 -16.47
CA ILE A 521 -11.90 -2.18 -16.12
C ILE A 521 -10.67 -2.96 -16.62
N LYS A 522 -9.87 -2.36 -17.52
CA LYS A 522 -8.59 -2.91 -18.02
C LYS A 522 -8.65 -4.36 -18.52
N ALA A 523 -9.76 -4.74 -19.17
CA ALA A 523 -9.86 -6.05 -19.79
C ALA A 523 -8.93 -6.18 -21.01
N ASP A 524 -8.44 -7.39 -21.29
CA ASP A 524 -7.45 -7.65 -22.35
C ASP A 524 -7.92 -7.19 -23.75
N ASN A 525 -9.23 -7.29 -24.01
CA ASN A 525 -9.86 -6.85 -25.25
C ASN A 525 -10.14 -5.34 -25.32
N ALA A 526 -9.95 -4.57 -24.24
CA ALA A 526 -10.36 -3.17 -24.17
C ALA A 526 -9.68 -2.30 -25.25
N VAL A 527 -8.37 -2.45 -25.45
CA VAL A 527 -7.64 -1.72 -26.50
C VAL A 527 -8.13 -2.09 -27.90
N GLN A 528 -8.43 -3.36 -28.17
CA GLN A 528 -8.95 -3.81 -29.47
C GLN A 528 -10.36 -3.25 -29.74
N ALA A 529 -11.25 -3.30 -28.74
CA ALA A 529 -12.62 -2.79 -28.85
C ALA A 529 -12.63 -1.27 -29.09
N LEU A 530 -11.88 -0.53 -28.27
CA LEU A 530 -11.75 0.93 -28.37
C LEU A 530 -11.08 1.39 -29.68
N THR A 531 -10.05 0.67 -30.14
CA THR A 531 -9.41 0.90 -31.45
C THR A 531 -10.38 0.68 -32.60
N THR A 532 -11.24 -0.33 -32.49
CA THR A 532 -12.28 -0.62 -33.50
C THR A 532 -13.32 0.50 -33.55
N GLN A 533 -13.81 0.95 -32.39
CA GLN A 533 -14.77 2.06 -32.28
C GLN A 533 -14.20 3.39 -32.80
N LEU A 534 -12.91 3.67 -32.55
CA LEU A 534 -12.24 4.91 -32.99
C LEU A 534 -12.25 5.09 -34.52
N ARG A 535 -12.31 4.00 -35.30
CA ARG A 535 -12.33 4.03 -36.77
C ARG A 535 -13.62 4.59 -37.35
N SER A 536 -14.74 4.43 -36.65
CA SER A 536 -16.09 4.75 -37.13
C SER A 536 -16.73 5.94 -36.39
N GLU A 537 -16.25 6.28 -35.19
CA GLU A 537 -16.88 7.29 -34.34
C GLU A 537 -16.72 8.73 -34.87
N ARG A 538 -17.87 9.42 -34.98
CA ARG A 538 -17.99 10.77 -35.53
C ARG A 538 -18.23 11.82 -34.44
N ASP A 539 -18.78 11.42 -33.30
CA ASP A 539 -19.01 12.31 -32.16
C ASP A 539 -17.67 12.68 -31.48
N PRO A 540 -17.31 13.98 -31.40
CA PRO A 540 -16.05 14.39 -30.80
C PRO A 540 -15.94 14.11 -29.28
N THR A 541 -17.08 14.04 -28.59
CA THR A 541 -17.17 13.72 -27.16
C THR A 541 -16.86 12.23 -26.95
N VAL A 542 -17.45 11.36 -27.77
CA VAL A 542 -17.15 9.92 -27.70
C VAL A 542 -15.69 9.65 -28.06
N ARG A 543 -15.14 10.29 -29.10
CA ARG A 543 -13.68 10.18 -29.38
C ARG A 543 -12.80 10.65 -28.23
N ALA A 544 -13.21 11.68 -27.48
CA ALA A 544 -12.50 12.10 -26.26
C ALA A 544 -12.49 10.97 -25.20
N SER A 545 -13.64 10.32 -24.98
CA SER A 545 -13.76 9.20 -24.06
C SER A 545 -13.05 7.93 -24.53
N ILE A 546 -12.99 7.67 -25.85
CA ILE A 546 -12.19 6.57 -26.42
C ILE A 546 -10.69 6.82 -26.20
N ALA A 547 -10.20 8.05 -26.41
CA ALA A 547 -8.81 8.41 -26.12
C ALA A 547 -8.48 8.28 -24.63
N VAL A 548 -9.41 8.64 -23.73
CA VAL A 548 -9.29 8.39 -22.28
C VAL A 548 -9.32 6.90 -21.94
N GLY A 549 -10.14 6.11 -22.65
CA GLY A 549 -10.25 4.67 -22.47
C GLY A 549 -8.97 3.94 -22.85
N LEU A 550 -8.44 4.20 -24.06
CA LEU A 550 -7.17 3.66 -24.55
C LEU A 550 -6.03 4.01 -23.60
N TYR A 551 -6.00 5.28 -23.16
CA TYR A 551 -5.04 5.75 -22.17
C TYR A 551 -5.08 4.96 -20.86
N LYS A 552 -6.27 4.71 -20.30
CA LYS A 552 -6.42 4.02 -19.00
C LYS A 552 -6.24 2.51 -19.05
N ALA A 553 -6.53 1.87 -20.19
CA ALA A 553 -6.49 0.43 -20.33
C ALA A 553 -5.08 -0.15 -20.06
N GLY A 554 -4.02 0.59 -20.41
CA GLY A 554 -2.69 0.01 -20.61
C GLY A 554 -2.66 -0.86 -21.87
N ASN A 555 -1.62 -1.69 -22.01
CA ASN A 555 -1.55 -2.74 -23.05
C ASN A 555 -1.71 -2.22 -24.50
N ALA A 556 -1.05 -1.11 -24.83
CA ALA A 556 -1.15 -0.50 -26.15
C ALA A 556 -0.63 -1.43 -27.27
N SER A 557 -1.37 -1.50 -28.39
CA SER A 557 -0.92 -2.22 -29.59
C SER A 557 -0.38 -1.27 -30.66
N THR A 558 0.57 -1.72 -31.48
CA THR A 558 1.09 -0.96 -32.63
C THR A 558 -0.03 -0.46 -33.55
N GLU A 559 -1.09 -1.25 -33.74
CA GLU A 559 -2.27 -0.89 -34.52
C GLU A 559 -3.04 0.29 -33.90
N SER A 560 -3.26 0.25 -32.57
CA SER A 560 -3.93 1.33 -31.83
C SER A 560 -3.11 2.63 -31.83
N LEU A 561 -1.78 2.51 -31.68
CA LEU A 561 -0.85 3.64 -31.68
C LEU A 561 -0.77 4.28 -33.07
N ALA A 562 -0.66 3.47 -34.13
CA ALA A 562 -0.70 3.96 -35.51
C ALA A 562 -2.03 4.65 -35.85
N LEU A 563 -3.17 4.11 -35.40
CA LEU A 563 -4.47 4.74 -35.60
C LEU A 563 -4.55 6.10 -34.89
N VAL A 564 -4.18 6.16 -33.60
CA VAL A 564 -4.16 7.40 -32.82
C VAL A 564 -3.19 8.43 -33.43
N ASN A 565 -2.00 8.00 -33.87
CA ASN A 565 -1.00 8.83 -34.53
C ASN A 565 -1.55 9.45 -35.85
N SER A 566 -2.34 8.69 -36.61
CA SER A 566 -2.99 9.21 -37.83
C SER A 566 -4.16 10.15 -37.54
N ALA A 567 -4.95 9.88 -36.48
CA ALA A 567 -6.16 10.62 -36.15
C ALA A 567 -5.89 12.01 -35.53
N ILE A 568 -4.80 12.13 -34.76
CA ILE A 568 -4.54 13.31 -33.91
C ILE A 568 -4.39 14.62 -34.71
N ALA A 569 -3.91 14.55 -35.96
CA ALA A 569 -3.75 15.70 -36.84
C ALA A 569 -5.08 16.34 -37.27
N GLY A 570 -6.16 15.55 -37.33
CA GLY A 570 -7.50 15.99 -37.71
C GLY A 570 -8.45 16.25 -36.54
N GLU A 571 -8.04 16.00 -35.29
CA GLU A 571 -8.93 16.02 -34.12
C GLU A 571 -9.14 17.45 -33.57
N PRO A 572 -10.35 18.04 -33.68
CA PRO A 572 -10.59 19.40 -33.21
C PRO A 572 -10.54 19.57 -31.69
N VAL A 573 -10.91 18.55 -30.91
CA VAL A 573 -11.07 18.65 -29.45
C VAL A 573 -9.73 18.58 -28.73
N VAL A 574 -9.40 19.66 -28.02
CA VAL A 574 -8.15 19.81 -27.25
C VAL A 574 -7.94 18.69 -26.23
N ARG A 575 -9.00 18.30 -25.50
CA ARG A 575 -8.95 17.19 -24.53
C ARG A 575 -8.60 15.86 -25.20
N THR A 576 -9.20 15.57 -26.35
CA THR A 576 -8.92 14.35 -27.12
C THR A 576 -7.47 14.33 -27.58
N ARG A 577 -6.97 15.41 -28.22
CA ARG A 577 -5.56 15.50 -28.61
C ARG A 577 -4.61 15.36 -27.41
N PHE A 578 -4.93 15.96 -26.26
CA PHE A 578 -4.13 15.80 -25.05
C PHE A 578 -3.99 14.33 -24.62
N TYR A 579 -5.09 13.58 -24.51
CA TYR A 579 -5.04 12.15 -24.17
C TYR A 579 -4.41 11.28 -25.27
N MET A 580 -4.59 11.65 -26.54
CA MET A 580 -3.88 10.99 -27.65
C MET A 580 -2.36 11.20 -27.56
N VAL A 581 -1.86 12.41 -27.24
CA VAL A 581 -0.43 12.64 -26.98
C VAL A 581 0.05 11.86 -25.76
N ARG A 582 -0.75 11.78 -24.67
CA ARG A 582 -0.40 10.94 -23.50
C ARG A 582 -0.20 9.47 -23.90
N TYR A 583 -1.18 8.91 -24.61
CA TYR A 583 -1.17 7.51 -25.05
C TYR A 583 0.01 7.19 -25.97
N LEU A 584 0.32 8.06 -26.94
CA LEU A 584 1.50 7.90 -27.79
C LEU A 584 2.80 8.03 -27.00
N GLY A 585 2.89 9.04 -26.13
CA GLY A 585 4.11 9.37 -25.37
C GLY A 585 4.50 8.31 -24.33
N GLU A 586 3.54 7.68 -23.66
CA GLU A 586 3.78 6.61 -22.70
C GLU A 586 4.12 5.26 -23.36
N ASN A 587 3.97 5.15 -24.69
CA ASN A 587 4.19 3.91 -25.46
C ASN A 587 5.22 4.08 -26.61
N LEU A 588 6.14 5.05 -26.47
CA LEU A 588 7.19 5.32 -27.47
C LEU A 588 8.13 4.12 -27.71
N GLU A 589 8.35 3.26 -26.72
CA GLU A 589 9.12 2.01 -26.88
C GLU A 589 8.45 1.04 -27.87
N ILE A 590 7.12 1.06 -27.95
CA ILE A 590 6.31 0.19 -28.83
C ILE A 590 6.13 0.84 -30.21
N TYR A 591 6.12 2.18 -30.28
CA TYR A 591 5.87 2.92 -31.52
C TYR A 591 6.68 4.24 -31.59
N PRO A 592 8.01 4.16 -31.86
CA PRO A 592 8.90 5.32 -31.86
C PRO A 592 8.51 6.40 -32.88
N ASP A 593 7.91 6.02 -34.01
CA ASP A 593 7.48 6.90 -35.11
C ASP A 593 6.50 8.00 -34.65
N ALA A 594 5.81 7.82 -33.52
CA ALA A 594 4.99 8.89 -32.94
C ALA A 594 5.79 10.10 -32.45
N MET A 595 7.11 9.97 -32.22
CA MET A 595 7.95 11.08 -31.77
C MET A 595 7.92 12.26 -32.76
N ASP A 596 7.88 12.01 -34.08
CA ASP A 596 7.78 13.07 -35.09
C ASP A 596 6.47 13.86 -34.94
N THR A 597 5.35 13.16 -34.72
CA THR A 597 4.04 13.77 -34.47
C THR A 597 4.03 14.55 -33.15
N ILE A 598 4.60 14.01 -32.07
CA ILE A 598 4.71 14.68 -30.78
C ILE A 598 5.59 15.94 -30.91
N ALA A 599 6.73 15.86 -31.60
CA ALA A 599 7.62 16.98 -31.87
C ALA A 599 7.00 18.05 -32.77
N TYR A 600 6.13 17.67 -33.71
CA TYR A 600 5.31 18.59 -34.49
C TYR A 600 4.29 19.30 -33.59
N LEU A 601 3.54 18.57 -32.76
CA LEU A 601 2.51 19.12 -31.88
C LEU A 601 3.09 20.04 -30.80
N ALA A 602 4.27 19.71 -30.25
CA ALA A 602 5.01 20.56 -29.32
C ALA A 602 5.25 21.99 -29.85
N ARG A 603 5.43 22.12 -31.17
CA ARG A 603 5.69 23.40 -31.85
C ARG A 603 4.42 24.05 -32.41
N ASN A 604 3.48 23.25 -32.93
CA ASN A 604 2.42 23.73 -33.83
C ASN A 604 0.97 23.53 -33.33
N ASP A 605 0.73 22.77 -32.26
CA ASP A 605 -0.65 22.64 -31.74
C ASP A 605 -1.16 24.01 -31.27
N GLN A 606 -2.43 24.32 -31.52
CA GLN A 606 -3.02 25.60 -31.14
C GLN A 606 -3.20 25.74 -29.61
N ALA A 607 -3.41 24.64 -28.90
CA ALA A 607 -3.63 24.62 -27.46
C ALA A 607 -2.32 24.57 -26.66
N ASN A 608 -2.15 25.52 -25.73
CA ASN A 608 -0.98 25.61 -24.86
C ASN A 608 -0.73 24.31 -24.05
N GLN A 609 -1.81 23.69 -23.54
CA GLN A 609 -1.73 22.43 -22.78
C GLN A 609 -1.10 21.29 -23.59
N VAL A 610 -1.53 21.10 -24.84
CA VAL A 610 -1.00 20.04 -25.72
C VAL A 610 0.47 20.33 -26.07
N ARG A 611 0.78 21.58 -26.45
CA ARG A 611 2.18 21.99 -26.73
C ARG A 611 3.12 21.73 -25.56
N ARG A 612 2.74 22.13 -24.33
CA ARG A 612 3.59 21.98 -23.13
C ARG A 612 3.82 20.52 -22.76
N TYR A 613 2.79 19.68 -22.85
CA TYR A 613 2.94 18.26 -22.57
C TYR A 613 3.81 17.54 -23.61
N ALA A 614 3.54 17.78 -24.90
CA ALA A 614 4.34 17.24 -26.00
C ALA A 614 5.82 17.70 -25.93
N ALA A 615 6.07 18.96 -25.58
CA ALA A 615 7.43 19.47 -25.39
C ALA A 615 8.16 18.80 -24.21
N GLY A 616 7.45 18.46 -23.13
CA GLY A 616 8.01 17.70 -22.01
C GLY A 616 8.50 16.30 -22.43
N LEU A 617 7.71 15.59 -23.24
CA LEU A 617 8.10 14.29 -23.80
C LEU A 617 9.36 14.39 -24.68
N VAL A 618 9.41 15.37 -25.59
CA VAL A 618 10.56 15.61 -26.49
C VAL A 618 11.83 15.98 -25.72
N LEU A 619 11.72 16.62 -24.55
CA LEU A 619 12.86 16.92 -23.69
C LEU A 619 13.34 15.68 -22.94
N LYS A 620 12.42 14.83 -22.45
CA LYS A 620 12.74 13.58 -21.77
C LYS A 620 13.50 12.61 -22.68
N ASP A 621 13.00 12.41 -23.90
CA ASP A 621 13.59 11.58 -24.96
C ASP A 621 15.03 11.97 -25.32
N ARG A 622 15.39 13.26 -25.21
CA ARG A 622 16.74 13.78 -25.47
C ARG A 622 17.69 13.69 -24.28
N SER A 623 17.21 13.25 -23.12
CA SER A 623 17.98 13.12 -21.88
C SER A 623 18.26 11.66 -21.49
N SER A 624 17.54 10.72 -22.12
CA SER A 624 17.87 9.30 -22.24
C SER A 624 18.87 9.03 -23.36
#